data_AF-A0A2Z5UBD2-F1
#
_entry.id   AF-A0A2Z5UBD2-F1
#
_cell.length_a   1.000
_cell.length_b   1.000
_cell.length_c   1.000
_cell.angle_alpha   90.00
_cell.angle_beta   90.00
_cell.angle_gamma   90.00
#
_symmetry.space_group_name_H-M   'P 1'
#
loop_
_entity.id
_entity.type
_entity.pdbx_description
1 polymer ?
#
loop_
_entity_poly.entity_id
_entity_poly.type
_entity_poly.pdbx_seq_one_letter_code
_entity_poly.pdbx_strand_id
1 'polypeptide(L)' 'MHRFVILPRRWIVERTIAWLNRCRRLAKDWEYLNRTGLTFLRWATVRLMLRKLCKNTN' A
#
# COMPACT_ATOMS: atom_id res chain seq x y z
N MET A 1 18.29 -12.15 -21.89
CA MET A 1 17.63 -13.14 -21.01
C MET A 1 17.54 -12.55 -19.60
N HIS A 2 16.35 -12.18 -19.11
CA HIS A 2 16.18 -11.64 -17.76
C HIS A 2 16.12 -12.79 -16.74
N ARG A 3 17.14 -12.89 -15.89
CA ARG A 3 17.19 -13.87 -14.79
C ARG A 3 16.37 -13.33 -13.61
N PHE A 4 15.45 -14.12 -13.07
CA PHE A 4 14.66 -13.73 -11.90
C PHE A 4 15.57 -13.70 -10.67
N VAL A 5 15.84 -12.50 -10.15
CA VAL A 5 16.63 -12.30 -8.93
C VAL A 5 15.67 -12.25 -7.74
N ILE A 6 15.82 -13.19 -6.82
CA ILE A 6 15.03 -13.24 -5.59
C ILE A 6 15.56 -12.14 -4.67
N LEU A 7 14.85 -11.00 -4.62
CA LEU A 7 15.19 -9.94 -3.66
C LEU A 7 14.64 -10.31 -2.27
N PRO A 8 15.49 -10.50 -1.25
CA PRO A 8 15.00 -10.66 0.11
C PRO A 8 14.24 -9.38 0.49
N ARG A 9 12.99 -9.55 0.99
CA ARG A 9 12.01 -8.49 1.37
C ARG A 9 11.13 -7.92 0.27
N ARG A 10 11.21 -8.40 -0.98
CA ARG A 10 10.30 -7.97 -2.07
C ARG A 10 8.81 -8.12 -1.71
N TRP A 11 8.48 -9.18 -0.97
CA TRP A 11 7.12 -9.45 -0.51
C TRP A 11 6.51 -8.32 0.35
N ILE A 12 7.33 -7.55 1.08
CA ILE A 12 6.83 -6.46 1.94
C ILE A 12 6.28 -5.32 1.09
N VAL A 13 7.02 -4.97 0.03
CA VAL A 13 6.62 -3.94 -0.94
C VAL A 13 5.38 -4.40 -1.70
N GLU A 14 5.40 -5.63 -2.22
CA GLU A 14 4.25 -6.21 -2.94
C GLU A 14 3.00 -6.31 -2.06
N ARG A 15 3.16 -6.67 -0.78
CA ARG A 15 2.06 -6.68 0.19
C ARG A 15 1.50 -5.26 0.39
N THR A 16 2.36 -4.26 0.54
CA THR A 16 1.92 -2.86 0.67
C THR A 16 1.15 -2.40 -0.58
N ILE A 17 1.65 -2.72 -1.77
CA ILE A 17 1.00 -2.42 -3.05
C ILE A 17 -0.34 -3.15 -3.16
N ALA A 18 -0.42 -4.43 -2.77
CA ALA A 18 -1.67 -5.19 -2.76
C ALA A 18 -2.73 -4.58 -1.82
N TRP A 19 -2.32 -4.09 -0.65
CA TRP A 19 -3.19 -3.36 0.27
C TRP A 19 -3.69 -2.04 -0.31
N LEU A 20 -2.82 -1.29 -0.98
CA LEU A 20 -3.19 -0.06 -1.68
C LEU A 20 -4.15 -0.32 -2.84
N ASN A 21 -3.93 -1.39 -3.62
CA ASN A 21 -4.84 -1.83 -4.68
C ASN A 21 -6.20 -2.29 -4.15
N ARG A 22 -6.25 -2.91 -2.96
CA ARG A 22 -7.52 -3.27 -2.31
C ARG A 22 -8.34 -2.04 -1.91
N CYS A 23 -7.70 -0.91 -1.66
CA CYS A 23 -8.35 0.40 -1.62
C CYS A 23 -8.67 0.84 -3.06
N ARG A 24 -9.62 0.16 -3.70
CA ARG A 24 -10.00 0.26 -5.13
C ARG A 24 -10.28 1.68 -5.65
N ARG A 25 -10.55 2.63 -4.75
CA ARG A 25 -10.70 4.07 -5.04
C ARG A 25 -9.38 4.71 -5.51
N LEU A 26 -8.25 4.24 -4.99
CA LEU A 26 -6.91 4.74 -5.32
C LEU A 26 -6.51 4.46 -6.78
N ALA A 27 -6.74 3.26 -7.29
CA ALA A 27 -6.29 2.87 -8.64
C ALA A 27 -7.00 3.64 -9.76
N LYS A 28 -8.24 4.09 -9.53
CA LYS A 28 -9.03 4.86 -10.52
C LYS A 28 -8.76 6.37 -10.45
N ASP A 29 -8.40 6.88 -9.28
CA ASP A 29 -8.08 8.30 -9.05
C ASP A 29 -6.60 8.65 -9.34
N TRP A 30 -5.71 7.66 -9.47
CA TRP A 30 -4.29 7.89 -9.74
C TRP A 30 -4.02 8.52 -11.12
N GLU A 31 -4.78 8.14 -12.15
CA GLU A 31 -4.62 8.73 -13.49
C GLU A 31 -5.22 10.14 -13.58
N TYR A 32 -6.22 10.45 -12.75
CA TYR A 32 -6.95 11.73 -12.80
C TYR A 32 -6.40 12.79 -11.82
N LEU A 33 -5.77 12.37 -10.71
CA LEU A 33 -5.49 13.28 -9.59
C LEU A 33 -4.17 12.96 -8.87
N ASN A 34 -3.05 13.09 -9.58
CA ASN A 34 -1.69 13.07 -9.02
C ASN A 34 -1.54 13.95 -7.75
N ARG A 35 -2.33 15.02 -7.65
CA ARG A 35 -2.30 15.98 -6.54
C ARG A 35 -2.93 15.45 -5.23
N THR A 36 -3.84 14.47 -5.27
CA THR A 36 -4.46 13.88 -4.07
C THR A 36 -3.96 12.47 -3.74
N GLY A 37 -3.19 11.84 -4.64
CA GLY A 37 -2.60 10.51 -4.43
C GLY A 37 -1.76 10.40 -3.15
N LEU A 38 -0.98 11.43 -2.81
CA LEU A 38 -0.18 11.47 -1.58
C LEU A 38 -1.06 11.48 -0.32
N THR A 39 -2.16 12.23 -0.35
CA THR A 39 -3.12 12.30 0.76
C THR A 39 -3.75 10.93 0.97
N PHE A 40 -4.21 10.27 -0.09
CA PHE A 40 -4.76 8.92 0.02
C PHE A 40 -3.75 7.88 0.51
N LEU A 41 -2.49 7.95 0.05
CA LEU A 41 -1.42 7.09 0.54
C LEU A 41 -1.22 7.26 2.06
N ARG A 42 -1.18 8.51 2.55
CA ARG A 42 -1.12 8.83 3.98
C ARG A 42 -2.34 8.30 4.74
N TRP A 43 -3.54 8.45 4.20
CA TRP A 43 -4.77 7.92 4.81
C TRP A 43 -4.80 6.39 4.85
N ALA A 44 -4.23 5.71 3.85
CA ALA A 44 -4.14 4.25 3.82
C ALA A 44 -3.13 3.74 4.86
N THR A 45 -1.97 4.40 5.01
CA THR A 45 -0.98 4.02 6.02
C THR A 45 -1.47 4.26 7.45
N VAL A 46 -2.16 5.38 7.72
CA VAL A 46 -2.78 5.64 9.03
C VAL A 46 -3.79 4.56 9.41
N ARG A 47 -4.68 4.17 8.49
CA ARG A 47 -5.63 3.05 8.74
C ARG A 47 -4.93 1.73 9.04
N LEU A 48 -3.82 1.46 8.35
CA LEU A 48 -3.05 0.23 8.57
C LEU A 48 -2.34 0.24 9.94
N MET A 49 -1.79 1.39 10.36
CA MET A 49 -1.17 1.56 11.67
C MET A 49 -2.19 1.43 12.80
N LEU A 50 -3.38 2.04 12.67
CA LEU A 50 -4.47 1.90 13.64
C LEU A 50 -4.89 0.44 13.83
N ARG A 51 -5.01 -0.34 12.74
CA ARG A 51 -5.32 -1.77 12.84
C ARG A 51 -4.22 -2.57 13.52
N LYS A 52 -2.95 -2.22 13.31
CA LYS A 52 -1.82 -2.88 13.98
C LYS A 52 -1.80 -2.57 15.47
N LEU A 53 -2.03 -1.32 15.84
CA LEU A 53 -2.09 -0.90 17.25
C LEU A 53 -3.22 -1.62 17.97
N CYS A 54 -4.44 -1.60 17.42
CA CYS A 54 -5.61 -2.24 18.04
C CYS A 54 -5.48 -3.77 18.17
N LYS A 55 -4.70 -4.41 17.29
CA LYS A 55 -4.38 -5.84 17.37
C LYS A 55 -3.32 -6.19 18.42
N ASN A 56 -2.51 -5.22 18.86
CA ASN A 56 -1.43 -5.43 19.82
C ASN A 56 -1.87 -5.16 21.27
N THR A 57 -3.06 -4.58 21.45
CA THR A 57 -3.66 -4.29 22.77
C THR A 57 -4.64 -5.36 23.27
N ASN A 58 -4.82 -6.46 22.52
CA ASN A 58 -5.55 -7.66 22.96
C ASN A 58 -4.56 -8.82 23.09
#